data_AF-A0A938AR08-F1
#
_entry.id   AF-A0A938AR08-F1
#
_cell.length_a   1.000
_cell.length_b   1.000
_cell.length_c   1.000
_cell.angle_alpha   90.00
_cell.angle_beta   90.00
_cell.angle_gamma   90.00
#
_symmetry.space_group_name_H-M   'P 1'
#
loop_
_entity.id
_entity.type
_entity.pdbx_description
1 polymer ?
#
loop_
_entity_poly.entity_id
_entity_poly.type
_entity_poly.pdbx_seq_one_letter_code
_entity_poly.pdbx_strand_id
1 'polypeptide(L)'
;MKLLRCATFVLMVALLAVACVPWPWPPPRSTPTAVPTTVPIATPTVVLPTVPPTSTPTAKPTIVPTATPTLVPPTKTPVRTPTPKPTAEPRIILTEVRAQASTPGVIHVAGRARVFEGTVSLRLKDAAGKTIVRGAAQAMMGAPEWGDFAADVFFPPPATPQQGTLEVFETSMKDGSPLGLVTMPVVLQPAPELAKWKTFTNTAYNFQIKYPPTWYVNQGSFFPPPPATTKFSTYQVPPATRVLGSKDAEVWISIADTTSLAEMQDLQRKGYQQTSVVFDSRLAVRYTDKSPHHGIYDVVYTIGGRHEFRLHLSAATHDFDAAFVLFLATFHLTGQ
;
A
#
# COMPACT_ATOMS: atom_id res chain seq x y z
N MET A 1 -2.32 -52.05 -76.69
CA MET A 1 -1.98 -50.70 -76.17
C MET A 1 -1.03 -50.91 -74.98
N LYS A 2 0.27 -50.52 -74.95
CA LYS A 2 0.95 -49.29 -75.45
C LYS A 2 0.32 -48.05 -74.75
N LEU A 3 0.96 -47.18 -73.96
CA LEU A 3 2.36 -46.89 -73.55
C LEU A 3 2.40 -46.47 -72.03
N LEU A 4 3.51 -46.16 -71.33
CA LEU A 4 4.92 -46.64 -71.29
C LEU A 4 5.79 -45.77 -70.32
N ARG A 5 6.56 -46.38 -69.38
CA ARG A 5 7.74 -45.82 -68.61
C ARG A 5 7.46 -44.71 -67.54
N CYS A 6 8.10 -44.64 -66.37
CA CYS A 6 9.36 -45.16 -65.78
C CYS A 6 10.66 -44.51 -66.30
N ALA A 7 11.27 -43.62 -65.48
CA ALA A 7 12.62 -43.10 -65.69
C ALA A 7 13.33 -42.87 -64.35
N THR A 8 14.48 -43.53 -64.18
CA THR A 8 15.37 -43.47 -63.02
C THR A 8 16.69 -42.84 -63.44
N PHE A 9 17.22 -41.84 -62.73
CA PHE A 9 18.61 -41.35 -62.83
C PHE A 9 18.92 -40.62 -61.51
N VAL A 10 19.70 -41.17 -60.56
CA VAL A 10 21.17 -41.44 -60.57
C VAL A 10 22.00 -40.16 -60.44
N LEU A 11 22.37 -39.88 -59.19
CA LEU A 11 23.69 -39.51 -58.67
C LEU A 11 24.60 -38.61 -59.54
N MET A 12 24.91 -37.41 -59.03
CA MET A 12 26.23 -36.82 -59.23
C MET A 12 26.73 -36.16 -57.93
N VAL A 13 27.89 -36.62 -57.47
CA VAL A 13 28.59 -36.08 -56.30
C VAL A 13 29.56 -35.01 -56.76
N ALA A 14 29.55 -33.85 -56.11
CA ALA A 14 30.62 -32.85 -56.23
C ALA A 14 31.05 -32.41 -54.83
N LEU A 15 32.27 -32.80 -54.45
CA LEU A 15 32.93 -32.32 -53.25
C LEU A 15 33.25 -30.83 -53.39
N LEU A 16 32.93 -30.05 -52.36
CA LEU A 16 33.85 -29.00 -51.91
C LEU A 16 33.85 -28.96 -50.38
N ALA A 17 35.02 -29.20 -49.82
CA ALA A 17 35.29 -29.18 -48.39
C ALA A 17 35.87 -27.82 -47.97
N VAL A 18 36.18 -27.69 -46.67
CA VAL A 18 36.89 -26.56 -46.03
C VAL A 18 35.99 -25.33 -45.77
N ALA A 19 35.84 -24.79 -44.56
CA ALA A 19 36.43 -25.15 -43.26
C ALA A 19 35.39 -25.18 -42.14
N CYS A 20 35.46 -26.21 -41.29
CA CYS A 20 34.96 -26.12 -39.92
C CYS A 20 35.93 -25.23 -39.13
N VAL A 21 35.45 -24.14 -38.54
CA VAL A 21 36.23 -23.30 -37.62
C VAL A 21 35.76 -23.60 -36.19
N PRO A 22 36.45 -24.47 -35.43
CA PRO A 22 36.13 -24.68 -34.03
C PRO A 22 36.54 -23.43 -33.24
N TRP A 23 35.60 -22.81 -32.54
CA TRP A 23 35.86 -21.73 -31.58
C TRP A 23 36.74 -22.29 -30.44
N PRO A 24 37.98 -21.82 -30.23
CA PRO A 24 38.80 -22.29 -29.13
C PRO A 24 38.48 -21.49 -27.86
N TRP A 25 37.90 -22.17 -26.89
CA TRP A 25 37.72 -21.68 -25.53
C TRP A 25 39.06 -21.80 -24.78
N PRO A 26 39.61 -20.73 -24.18
CA PRO A 26 40.77 -20.84 -23.30
C PRO A 26 40.37 -20.82 -21.81
N PRO A 27 40.63 -21.90 -21.07
CA PRO A 27 40.88 -21.86 -19.63
C PRO A 27 42.35 -22.17 -19.32
N PRO A 28 42.84 -21.95 -18.08
CA PRO A 28 42.51 -20.90 -17.12
C PRO A 28 43.77 -20.07 -16.75
N ARG A 29 43.62 -18.93 -16.06
CA ARG A 29 44.72 -18.39 -15.24
C ARG A 29 44.22 -17.64 -14.00
N SER A 30 44.21 -18.35 -12.87
CA SER A 30 44.21 -17.73 -11.56
C SER A 30 45.61 -17.17 -11.26
N THR A 31 45.68 -15.88 -10.95
CA THR A 31 46.87 -15.29 -10.30
C THR A 31 46.38 -14.32 -9.23
N PRO A 32 46.30 -14.74 -7.95
CA PRO A 32 46.13 -13.80 -6.86
C PRO A 32 47.48 -13.13 -6.58
N THR A 33 47.52 -11.80 -6.50
CA THR A 33 48.40 -11.01 -5.60
C THR A 33 48.17 -9.52 -5.85
N ALA A 34 47.50 -8.87 -4.90
CA ALA A 34 47.79 -7.50 -4.51
C ALA A 34 47.69 -7.47 -2.98
N VAL A 35 48.84 -7.46 -2.32
CA VAL A 35 48.98 -7.42 -0.85
C VAL A 35 48.52 -6.04 -0.34
N PRO A 36 47.85 -5.93 0.81
CA PRO A 36 47.27 -4.68 1.28
C PRO A 36 48.32 -3.60 1.56
N THR A 37 48.09 -2.38 1.07
CA THR A 37 48.74 -1.18 1.59
C THR A 37 47.99 -0.72 2.83
N THR A 38 48.51 -1.05 4.01
CA THR A 38 48.05 -0.51 5.28
C THR A 38 48.63 0.90 5.49
N VAL A 39 47.78 1.93 5.45
CA VAL A 39 48.14 3.26 5.96
C VAL A 39 47.83 3.29 7.46
N PRO A 40 48.80 3.62 8.33
CA PRO A 40 48.59 3.55 9.77
C PRO A 40 47.82 4.77 10.31
N ILE A 41 46.89 4.46 11.21
CA ILE A 41 46.62 5.16 12.48
C ILE A 41 46.37 6.68 12.41
N ALA A 42 45.10 7.04 12.60
CA ALA A 42 44.74 8.07 13.56
C ALA A 42 43.75 7.47 14.56
N THR A 43 44.25 7.12 15.75
CA THR A 43 43.43 6.58 16.85
C THR A 43 42.45 7.67 17.32
N PRO A 44 41.12 7.44 17.39
CA PRO A 44 40.26 8.32 18.15
C PRO A 44 40.58 8.14 19.63
N THR A 45 41.29 9.09 20.22
CA THR A 45 41.56 9.11 21.66
C THR A 45 40.23 9.15 22.42
N VAL A 46 39.92 8.05 23.11
CA VAL A 46 38.85 8.03 24.11
C VAL A 46 39.30 8.88 25.29
N VAL A 47 38.93 10.15 25.28
CA VAL A 47 39.05 11.02 26.46
C VAL A 47 37.91 10.67 27.41
N LEU A 48 38.23 9.85 28.42
CA LEU A 48 37.36 9.60 29.55
C LEU A 48 37.40 10.81 30.50
N PRO A 49 36.30 11.55 30.72
CA PRO A 49 36.25 12.57 31.77
C PRO A 49 36.12 11.89 33.13
N THR A 50 37.25 11.44 33.69
CA THR A 50 37.32 11.00 35.09
C THR A 50 37.33 12.22 36.01
N VAL A 51 36.15 12.64 36.49
CA VAL A 51 36.02 13.59 37.60
C VAL A 51 35.19 12.96 38.72
N PRO A 52 35.81 12.56 39.84
CA PRO A 52 35.08 12.09 41.02
C PRO A 52 34.59 13.28 41.86
N PRO A 53 33.27 13.43 42.11
CA PRO A 53 32.79 14.31 43.16
C PRO A 53 32.93 13.60 44.52
N THR A 54 34.11 13.67 45.12
CA THR A 54 34.29 13.40 46.56
C THR A 54 34.23 14.71 47.31
N SER A 55 33.06 15.02 47.88
CA SER A 55 32.91 16.14 48.83
C SER A 55 31.96 15.75 49.96
N THR A 56 32.45 14.90 50.86
CA THR A 56 31.87 14.76 52.20
C THR A 56 32.58 15.73 53.13
N PRO A 57 31.86 16.71 53.68
CA PRO A 57 32.16 17.13 55.05
C PRO A 57 30.91 17.07 55.92
N THR A 58 31.10 16.54 57.12
CA THR A 58 30.08 16.39 58.16
C THR A 58 29.69 17.75 58.75
N ALA A 59 28.39 18.01 58.87
CA ALA A 59 27.86 19.01 59.79
C ALA A 59 26.64 18.43 60.54
N LYS A 60 26.80 18.21 61.84
CA LYS A 60 25.76 17.75 62.77
C LYS A 60 25.13 18.96 63.47
N PRO A 61 23.83 19.22 63.33
CA PRO A 61 23.09 20.05 64.26
C PRO A 61 22.36 19.15 65.27
N THR A 62 22.86 19.09 66.51
CA THR A 62 22.02 18.67 67.63
C THR A 62 21.16 19.86 68.04
N ILE A 63 19.85 19.75 67.88
CA ILE A 63 18.90 20.60 68.61
C ILE A 63 17.75 19.72 69.09
N VAL A 64 17.67 19.54 70.40
CA VAL A 64 16.47 19.05 71.08
C VAL A 64 15.79 20.30 71.65
N PRO A 65 14.49 20.47 71.39
CA PRO A 65 13.61 20.72 72.53
C PRO A 65 12.35 19.84 72.47
N THR A 66 12.05 19.25 73.63
CA THR A 66 10.78 18.58 73.92
C THR A 66 9.62 19.58 73.84
N ALA A 67 8.59 19.27 73.05
CA ALA A 67 7.27 19.86 73.17
C ALA A 67 6.20 18.77 72.99
N THR A 68 5.37 18.58 74.01
CA THR A 68 4.36 17.52 74.09
C THR A 68 3.26 17.74 73.03
N PRO A 69 2.91 16.73 72.20
CA PRO A 69 1.81 16.88 71.25
C PRO A 69 0.46 16.77 71.96
N THR A 70 -0.27 17.88 72.03
CA THR A 70 -1.69 17.88 72.41
C THR A 70 -2.52 17.23 71.30
N LEU A 71 -3.25 16.17 71.63
CA LEU A 71 -4.15 15.49 70.70
C LEU A 71 -5.35 16.39 70.36
N VAL A 72 -5.40 16.90 69.13
CA VAL A 72 -6.58 17.55 68.55
C VAL A 72 -6.97 16.78 67.28
N PRO A 73 -8.23 16.31 67.12
CA PRO A 73 -8.65 15.57 65.93
C PRO A 73 -9.27 16.47 64.85
N PRO A 74 -8.60 16.73 63.71
CA PRO A 74 -9.25 17.34 62.55
C PRO A 74 -9.96 16.28 61.70
N THR A 75 -11.24 16.03 61.99
CA THR A 75 -12.13 15.28 61.10
C THR A 75 -12.40 16.07 59.81
N LYS A 76 -11.60 15.85 58.76
CA LYS A 76 -11.99 16.14 57.36
C LYS A 76 -11.45 15.08 56.42
N THR A 77 -12.33 14.21 55.94
CA THR A 77 -12.07 13.34 54.78
C THR A 77 -11.64 14.21 53.60
N PRO A 78 -10.51 13.92 52.92
CA PRO A 78 -10.17 14.63 51.70
C PRO A 78 -11.17 14.22 50.62
N VAL A 79 -12.11 15.13 50.32
CA VAL A 79 -12.91 15.03 49.10
C VAL A 79 -11.93 15.10 47.94
N ARG A 80 -11.65 13.95 47.32
CA ARG A 80 -10.96 13.91 46.04
C ARG A 80 -11.91 14.51 45.01
N THR A 81 -11.85 15.83 44.83
CA THR A 81 -12.40 16.48 43.65
C THR A 81 -11.84 15.70 42.45
N PRO A 82 -12.68 15.08 41.61
CA PRO A 82 -12.18 14.40 40.44
C PRO A 82 -11.49 15.46 39.58
N THR A 83 -10.16 15.37 39.45
CA THR A 83 -9.41 16.21 38.52
C THR A 83 -10.11 16.08 37.17
N PRO A 84 -10.55 17.17 36.53
CA PRO A 84 -11.13 17.07 35.21
C PRO A 84 -10.13 16.34 34.33
N LYS A 85 -10.58 15.22 33.72
CA LYS A 85 -9.76 14.46 32.76
C LYS A 85 -9.14 15.48 31.80
N PRO A 86 -7.79 15.54 31.66
CA PRO A 86 -7.16 16.55 30.84
C PRO A 86 -7.87 16.62 29.50
N THR A 87 -8.38 17.79 29.13
CA THR A 87 -8.99 18.02 27.83
C THR A 87 -7.94 17.64 26.81
N ALA A 88 -8.11 16.46 26.21
CA ALA A 88 -7.06 15.86 25.40
C ALA A 88 -6.80 16.80 24.24
N GLU A 89 -5.59 17.35 24.17
CA GLU A 89 -5.25 18.29 23.12
C GLU A 89 -5.51 17.65 21.75
N PRO A 90 -5.93 18.43 20.73
CA PRO A 90 -6.28 17.87 19.43
C PRO A 90 -5.09 17.11 18.85
N ARG A 91 -5.27 15.83 18.53
CA ARG A 91 -4.27 14.97 17.91
C ARG A 91 -4.33 14.97 16.40
N ILE A 92 -5.50 15.31 15.85
CA ILE A 92 -5.85 15.22 14.44
C ILE A 92 -6.68 16.44 14.07
N ILE A 93 -6.39 17.03 12.92
CA ILE A 93 -7.11 18.14 12.31
C ILE A 93 -7.37 17.74 10.86
N LEU A 94 -8.63 17.67 10.43
CA LEU A 94 -8.96 17.40 9.03
C LEU A 94 -8.91 18.71 8.25
N THR A 95 -8.15 18.73 7.16
CA THR A 95 -7.94 19.93 6.31
C THR A 95 -8.73 19.83 5.02
N GLU A 96 -8.71 18.65 4.39
CA GLU A 96 -9.61 18.30 3.31
C GLU A 96 -10.30 17.00 3.63
N VAL A 97 -11.58 17.08 3.93
CA VAL A 97 -12.48 16.05 3.47
C VAL A 97 -13.43 16.74 2.53
N ARG A 98 -13.69 16.11 1.37
CA ARG A 98 -14.83 16.47 0.53
C ARG A 98 -16.11 16.13 1.31
N ALA A 99 -16.50 17.01 2.23
CA ALA A 99 -17.66 16.89 3.13
C ALA A 99 -19.00 17.07 2.40
N GLN A 100 -19.00 16.86 1.08
CA GLN A 100 -20.13 16.93 0.17
C GLN A 100 -19.92 15.78 -0.83
N ALA A 101 -20.84 14.80 -0.80
CA ALA A 101 -20.88 13.62 -1.68
C ALA A 101 -19.53 12.91 -1.95
N SER A 102 -19.34 11.73 -1.36
CA SER A 102 -18.29 10.80 -1.83
C SER A 102 -18.42 10.57 -3.34
N THR A 103 -17.31 10.42 -4.05
CA THR A 103 -17.37 9.78 -5.37
C THR A 103 -17.80 8.32 -5.16
N PRO A 104 -18.67 7.72 -6.00
CA PRO A 104 -19.09 6.35 -5.81
C PRO A 104 -17.89 5.39 -5.64
N GLY A 105 -17.75 4.85 -4.43
CA GLY A 105 -16.71 3.90 -4.07
C GLY A 105 -15.42 4.46 -3.47
N VAL A 106 -15.25 5.79 -3.34
CA VAL A 106 -14.04 6.38 -2.72
C VAL A 106 -14.31 7.69 -1.94
N ILE A 107 -13.66 7.84 -0.80
CA ILE A 107 -13.62 9.09 -0.01
C ILE A 107 -12.17 9.58 0.07
N HIS A 108 -11.91 10.81 -0.37
CA HIS A 108 -10.63 11.48 -0.15
C HIS A 108 -10.58 12.09 1.25
N VAL A 109 -9.54 11.78 2.01
CA VAL A 109 -9.33 12.23 3.40
C VAL A 109 -7.92 12.79 3.53
N ALA A 110 -7.78 14.04 3.95
CA ALA A 110 -6.50 14.65 4.27
C ALA A 110 -6.59 15.54 5.51
N GLY A 111 -5.46 15.69 6.18
CA GLY A 111 -5.36 16.40 7.43
C GLY A 111 -3.94 16.51 7.94
N ARG A 112 -3.85 16.93 9.20
CA ARG A 112 -2.63 16.98 9.99
C ARG A 112 -2.83 16.11 11.22
N ALA A 113 -1.82 15.34 11.60
CA ALA A 113 -1.87 14.45 12.74
C ALA A 113 -0.56 14.51 13.53
N ARG A 114 -0.67 14.41 14.85
CA ARG A 114 0.46 14.22 15.79
C ARG A 114 0.20 12.99 16.64
N VAL A 115 0.31 11.85 15.99
CA VAL A 115 -0.06 10.54 16.53
C VAL A 115 1.17 9.64 16.63
N PHE A 116 1.14 8.64 17.51
CA PHE A 116 2.26 7.71 17.67
C PHE A 116 2.67 7.08 16.32
N GLU A 117 3.96 7.11 16.01
CA GLU A 117 4.56 6.64 14.73
C GLU A 117 3.93 7.22 13.44
N GLY A 118 3.14 8.29 13.54
CA GLY A 118 2.42 8.87 12.40
C GLY A 118 1.25 8.02 11.89
N THR A 119 0.88 6.94 12.58
CA THR A 119 -0.19 6.03 12.14
C THR A 119 -1.57 6.59 12.48
N VAL A 120 -2.26 7.12 11.48
CA VAL A 120 -3.64 7.63 11.59
C VAL A 120 -4.63 6.50 11.31
N SER A 121 -5.44 6.12 12.29
CA SER A 121 -6.47 5.07 12.14
C SER A 121 -7.76 5.65 11.54
N LEU A 122 -8.37 4.90 10.62
CA LEU A 122 -9.57 5.26 9.87
C LEU A 122 -10.67 4.20 10.07
N ARG A 123 -11.92 4.63 10.27
CA ARG A 123 -13.11 3.77 10.20
C ARG A 123 -14.24 4.46 9.45
N LEU A 124 -14.78 3.79 8.43
CA LEU A 124 -16.00 4.22 7.76
C LEU A 124 -17.18 3.38 8.26
N LYS A 125 -18.26 4.06 8.66
CA LYS A 125 -19.52 3.45 9.10
C LYS A 125 -20.66 3.81 8.15
N ASP A 126 -21.60 2.88 7.99
CA ASP A 126 -22.87 3.11 7.28
C ASP A 126 -23.92 3.82 8.18
N ALA A 127 -25.13 4.02 7.67
CA ALA A 127 -26.23 4.68 8.38
C ALA A 127 -26.68 3.92 9.65
N ALA A 128 -26.43 2.62 9.72
CA ALA A 128 -26.73 1.79 10.89
C ALA A 128 -25.59 1.79 11.92
N GLY A 129 -24.50 2.54 11.67
CA GLY A 129 -23.31 2.57 12.51
C GLY A 129 -22.39 1.35 12.36
N LYS A 130 -22.70 0.42 11.44
CA LYS A 130 -21.86 -0.74 11.16
C LYS A 130 -20.61 -0.27 10.43
N THR A 131 -19.45 -0.72 10.89
CA THR A 131 -18.17 -0.44 10.21
C THR A 131 -18.11 -1.21 8.90
N ILE A 132 -17.98 -0.49 7.78
CA ILE A 132 -17.87 -1.05 6.43
C ILE A 132 -16.44 -1.04 5.89
N VAL A 133 -15.57 -0.14 6.40
CA VAL A 133 -14.14 -0.11 6.12
C VAL A 133 -13.38 0.23 7.39
N ARG A 134 -12.23 -0.42 7.61
CA ARG A 134 -11.20 -0.03 8.59
C ARG A 134 -9.92 0.29 7.82
N GLY A 135 -9.02 1.10 8.35
CA GLY A 135 -7.76 1.32 7.67
C GLY A 135 -6.81 2.19 8.45
N ALA A 136 -5.71 2.54 7.80
CA ALA A 136 -4.76 3.52 8.29
C ALA A 136 -4.28 4.42 7.15
N ALA A 137 -3.84 5.61 7.51
CA ALA A 137 -3.04 6.51 6.67
C ALA A 137 -1.75 6.84 7.42
N GLN A 138 -0.67 7.07 6.68
CA GLN A 138 0.61 7.48 7.25
C GLN A 138 0.73 9.00 7.20
N ALA A 139 0.97 9.63 8.35
CA ALA A 139 1.40 11.02 8.42
C ALA A 139 2.90 11.13 8.13
N MET A 140 3.31 12.22 7.48
CA MET A 140 4.70 12.50 7.12
C MET A 140 5.65 12.60 8.33
N MET A 141 5.11 12.91 9.50
CA MET A 141 5.79 12.94 10.79
C MET A 141 4.93 12.25 11.85
N GLY A 142 5.57 11.57 12.80
CA GLY A 142 4.93 11.08 14.02
C GLY A 142 4.96 12.11 15.14
N ALA A 143 4.23 11.85 16.22
CA ALA A 143 4.31 12.64 17.45
C ALA A 143 5.75 12.65 18.02
N PRO A 144 6.22 13.77 18.61
CA PRO A 144 5.44 14.96 19.01
C PRO A 144 5.09 15.94 17.88
N GLU A 145 5.73 15.84 16.72
CA GLU A 145 5.51 16.72 15.58
C GLU A 145 4.12 16.54 14.93
N TRP A 146 3.66 17.57 14.21
CA TRP A 146 2.51 17.49 13.32
C TRP A 146 2.96 17.09 11.91
N GLY A 147 2.58 15.89 11.48
CA GLY A 147 2.72 15.43 10.10
C GLY A 147 1.43 15.60 9.30
N ASP A 148 1.55 16.03 8.06
CA ASP A 148 0.42 16.03 7.13
C ASP A 148 0.17 14.60 6.64
N PHE A 149 -1.10 14.23 6.40
CA PHE A 149 -1.51 12.93 5.88
C PHE A 149 -2.60 13.08 4.83
N ALA A 150 -2.64 12.16 3.88
CA ALA A 150 -3.73 12.01 2.92
C ALA A 150 -3.96 10.53 2.61
N ALA A 151 -5.22 10.13 2.38
CA ALA A 151 -5.58 8.81 1.88
C ALA A 151 -6.90 8.79 1.09
N ASP A 152 -6.94 7.97 0.04
CA ASP A 152 -8.19 7.57 -0.63
C ASP A 152 -8.77 6.33 0.09
N VAL A 153 -9.95 6.44 0.70
CA VAL A 153 -10.63 5.34 1.37
C VAL A 153 -11.63 4.71 0.42
N PHE A 154 -11.29 3.56 -0.17
CA PHE A 154 -12.19 2.78 -1.01
C PHE A 154 -13.23 2.04 -0.16
N PHE A 155 -14.48 2.03 -0.61
CA PHE A 155 -15.60 1.39 0.08
C PHE A 155 -16.59 0.78 -0.91
N PRO A 156 -17.25 -0.36 -0.61
CA PRO A 156 -18.28 -0.91 -1.49
C PRO A 156 -19.48 0.05 -1.57
N PRO A 157 -19.86 0.58 -2.75
CA PRO A 157 -20.95 1.53 -2.87
C PRO A 157 -22.30 0.93 -2.42
N PRO A 158 -23.13 1.69 -1.70
CA PRO A 158 -24.48 1.25 -1.35
C PRO A 158 -25.40 1.17 -2.59
N ALA A 159 -26.56 0.53 -2.44
CA ALA A 159 -27.58 0.48 -3.49
C ALA A 159 -28.33 1.81 -3.69
N THR A 160 -28.44 2.61 -2.62
CA THR A 160 -29.07 3.94 -2.59
C THR A 160 -28.18 4.91 -1.82
N PRO A 161 -28.32 6.24 -2.01
CA PRO A 161 -27.58 7.21 -1.21
C PRO A 161 -27.92 7.04 0.27
N GLN A 162 -26.91 6.94 1.13
CA GLN A 162 -27.10 6.89 2.58
C GLN A 162 -26.12 7.79 3.31
N GLN A 163 -26.50 8.25 4.51
CA GLN A 163 -25.55 8.85 5.43
C GLN A 163 -24.57 7.78 5.92
N GLY A 164 -23.32 8.16 6.09
CA GLY A 164 -22.29 7.39 6.75
C GLY A 164 -21.51 8.30 7.70
N THR A 165 -20.60 7.71 8.45
CA THR A 165 -19.74 8.44 9.38
C THR A 165 -18.29 8.01 9.17
N LEU A 166 -17.42 8.96 8.85
CA LEU A 166 -15.97 8.74 8.88
C LEU A 166 -15.45 9.11 10.28
N GLU A 167 -14.68 8.20 10.85
CA GLU A 167 -13.96 8.36 12.11
C GLU A 167 -12.46 8.31 11.85
N VAL A 168 -11.73 9.29 12.36
CA VAL A 168 -10.28 9.44 12.23
C VAL A 168 -9.69 9.60 13.62
N PHE A 169 -8.77 8.72 14.03
CA PHE A 169 -8.28 8.64 15.41
C PHE A 169 -6.88 8.01 15.50
N GLU A 170 -6.27 8.08 16.67
CA GLU A 170 -5.10 7.26 17.04
C GLU A 170 -5.58 6.04 17.83
N THR A 171 -5.10 4.84 17.50
CA THR A 171 -5.42 3.64 18.29
C THR A 171 -4.51 3.59 19.52
N SER A 172 -5.09 3.58 20.72
CA SER A 172 -4.36 3.46 21.99
C SER A 172 -3.61 2.13 22.09
N MET A 173 -2.29 2.18 22.22
CA MET A 173 -1.46 0.99 22.48
C MET A 173 -1.69 0.37 23.88
N LYS A 174 -2.50 0.99 24.75
CA LYS A 174 -2.80 0.48 26.10
C LYS A 174 -4.03 -0.42 26.14
N ASP A 175 -5.05 -0.11 25.35
CA ASP A 175 -6.39 -0.67 25.46
C ASP A 175 -7.18 -0.71 24.13
N GLY A 176 -6.57 -0.32 23.01
CA GLY A 176 -7.22 -0.24 21.70
C GLY A 176 -8.28 0.85 21.56
N SER A 177 -8.46 1.71 22.59
CA SER A 177 -9.45 2.79 22.55
C SER A 177 -9.06 3.89 21.54
N PRO A 178 -10.04 4.58 20.92
CA PRO A 178 -9.76 5.67 20.00
C PRO A 178 -9.37 6.94 20.76
N LEU A 179 -8.14 7.40 20.57
CA LEU A 179 -7.60 8.65 21.11
C LEU A 179 -7.73 9.77 20.06
N GLY A 180 -8.11 10.97 20.51
CA GLY A 180 -8.22 12.13 19.62
C GLY A 180 -9.23 11.95 18.48
N LEU A 181 -10.30 11.18 18.72
CA LEU A 181 -11.32 10.83 17.74
C LEU A 181 -11.98 12.08 17.13
N VAL A 182 -11.79 12.25 15.82
CA VAL A 182 -12.53 13.18 14.97
C VAL A 182 -13.59 12.38 14.22
N THR A 183 -14.85 12.84 14.31
CA THR A 183 -16.01 12.19 13.70
C THR A 183 -16.69 13.17 12.76
N MET A 184 -17.07 12.71 11.58
CA MET A 184 -17.60 13.58 10.54
C MET A 184 -18.63 12.84 9.66
N PRO A 185 -19.78 13.47 9.35
CA PRO A 185 -20.78 12.88 8.47
C PRO A 185 -20.30 12.89 7.01
N VAL A 186 -20.65 11.85 6.27
CA VAL A 186 -20.41 11.75 4.82
C VAL A 186 -21.64 11.16 4.13
N VAL A 187 -21.93 11.59 2.90
CA VAL A 187 -22.95 10.94 2.06
C VAL A 187 -22.26 9.90 1.19
N LEU A 188 -22.59 8.63 1.41
CA LEU A 188 -22.12 7.50 0.62
C LEU A 188 -22.95 7.42 -0.67
N GLN A 189 -22.35 7.77 -1.80
CA GLN A 189 -23.04 7.73 -3.09
C GLN A 189 -23.12 6.30 -3.63
N PRO A 190 -24.26 5.90 -4.21
CA PRO A 190 -24.43 4.58 -4.79
C PRO A 190 -23.72 4.47 -6.13
N ALA A 191 -23.52 3.24 -6.60
CA ALA A 191 -23.12 2.93 -7.96
C ALA A 191 -24.14 1.96 -8.59
N PRO A 192 -25.26 2.46 -9.16
CA PRO A 192 -26.35 1.63 -9.67
C PRO A 192 -25.92 0.60 -10.73
N GLU A 193 -24.84 0.88 -11.47
CA GLU A 193 -24.24 -0.05 -12.42
C GLU A 193 -23.76 -1.36 -11.76
N LEU A 194 -23.33 -1.34 -10.49
CA LEU A 194 -22.86 -2.53 -9.76
C LEU A 194 -23.92 -3.61 -9.55
N ALA A 195 -25.20 -3.30 -9.77
CA ALA A 195 -26.30 -4.27 -9.80
C ALA A 195 -26.30 -5.12 -11.09
N LYS A 196 -25.71 -4.62 -12.18
CA LYS A 196 -25.57 -5.30 -13.48
C LYS A 196 -24.17 -5.89 -13.70
N TRP A 197 -23.19 -5.52 -12.87
CA TRP A 197 -21.83 -6.02 -12.95
C TRP A 197 -21.74 -7.49 -12.55
N LYS A 198 -20.86 -8.22 -13.25
CA LYS A 198 -20.56 -9.63 -12.97
C LYS A 198 -19.54 -9.69 -11.82
N THR A 199 -19.61 -10.72 -10.99
CA THR A 199 -18.55 -11.02 -10.01
C THR A 199 -17.57 -12.01 -10.64
N PHE A 200 -16.28 -11.76 -10.49
CA PHE A 200 -15.21 -12.73 -10.73
C PHE A 200 -14.66 -13.20 -9.38
N THR A 201 -14.46 -14.50 -9.24
CA THR A 201 -13.94 -15.15 -8.03
C THR A 201 -12.71 -15.97 -8.39
N ASN A 202 -11.62 -15.76 -7.67
CA ASN A 202 -10.41 -16.57 -7.75
C ASN A 202 -10.21 -17.30 -6.43
N THR A 203 -10.37 -18.63 -6.46
CA THR A 203 -10.21 -19.52 -5.29
C THR A 203 -8.77 -19.93 -5.02
N ALA A 204 -7.84 -19.73 -5.96
CA ALA A 204 -6.42 -20.04 -5.75
C ALA A 204 -5.72 -18.95 -4.94
N TYR A 205 -6.08 -17.69 -5.17
CA TYR A 205 -5.54 -16.52 -4.47
C TYR A 205 -6.58 -15.83 -3.57
N ASN A 206 -7.72 -16.48 -3.35
CA ASN A 206 -8.76 -16.07 -2.41
C ASN A 206 -9.16 -14.59 -2.54
N PHE A 207 -9.61 -14.19 -3.74
CA PHE A 207 -10.14 -12.84 -3.95
C PHE A 207 -11.38 -12.83 -4.83
N GLN A 208 -12.17 -11.78 -4.69
CA GLN A 208 -13.32 -11.47 -5.53
C GLN A 208 -13.26 -10.01 -5.98
N ILE A 209 -13.82 -9.73 -7.16
CA ILE A 209 -13.95 -8.38 -7.70
C ILE A 209 -15.17 -8.32 -8.63
N LYS A 210 -15.83 -7.16 -8.74
CA LYS A 210 -16.87 -6.95 -9.77
C LYS A 210 -16.29 -6.31 -11.02
N TYR A 211 -16.90 -6.60 -12.17
CA TYR A 211 -16.53 -6.03 -13.47
C TYR A 211 -17.76 -5.76 -14.36
N PRO A 212 -17.70 -4.80 -15.30
CA PRO A 212 -18.82 -4.50 -16.18
C PRO A 212 -19.21 -5.73 -17.04
N PRO A 213 -20.51 -5.97 -17.28
CA PRO A 213 -20.95 -7.20 -17.94
C PRO A 213 -20.53 -7.30 -19.42
N THR A 214 -20.16 -6.17 -20.03
CA THR A 214 -19.66 -6.03 -21.41
C THR A 214 -18.16 -6.30 -21.55
N TRP A 215 -17.41 -6.40 -20.45
CA TRP A 215 -15.97 -6.67 -20.49
C TRP A 215 -15.71 -8.18 -20.53
N TYR A 216 -14.60 -8.55 -21.16
CA TYR A 216 -14.11 -9.92 -21.30
C TYR A 216 -13.05 -10.21 -20.25
N VAL A 217 -13.07 -11.42 -19.68
CA VAL A 217 -12.08 -11.88 -18.70
C VAL A 217 -11.16 -12.89 -19.37
N ASN A 218 -9.85 -12.66 -19.26
CA ASN A 218 -8.80 -13.53 -19.77
C ASN A 218 -7.84 -13.85 -18.62
N GLN A 219 -7.64 -15.13 -18.31
CA GLN A 219 -6.73 -15.56 -17.24
C GLN A 219 -5.42 -16.06 -17.86
N GLY A 220 -4.30 -15.50 -17.42
CA GLY A 220 -2.95 -15.90 -17.83
C GLY A 220 -2.18 -16.48 -16.66
N SER A 221 -1.67 -17.70 -16.83
CA SER A 221 -0.72 -18.31 -15.89
C SER A 221 0.67 -18.25 -16.49
N PHE A 222 1.55 -17.40 -15.94
CA PHE A 222 2.98 -17.50 -16.24
C PHE A 222 3.53 -18.63 -15.38
N PHE A 223 3.79 -19.79 -16.00
CA PHE A 223 4.24 -20.97 -15.28
C PHE A 223 5.76 -20.95 -15.01
N PRO A 224 6.21 -21.37 -13.81
CA PRO A 224 5.40 -21.69 -12.64
C PRO A 224 4.87 -20.40 -11.96
N PRO A 225 3.58 -20.34 -11.57
CA PRO A 225 3.08 -19.19 -10.84
C PRO A 225 3.72 -19.14 -9.43
N PRO A 226 4.01 -17.95 -8.89
CA PRO A 226 3.70 -16.62 -9.44
C PRO A 226 4.71 -16.13 -10.51
N PRO A 227 4.31 -15.22 -11.42
CA PRO A 227 3.10 -14.40 -11.34
C PRO A 227 1.86 -15.04 -11.98
N ALA A 228 0.73 -14.92 -11.29
CA ALA A 228 -0.59 -15.19 -11.87
C ALA A 228 -1.24 -13.88 -12.32
N THR A 229 -1.98 -13.92 -13.44
CA THR A 229 -2.61 -12.72 -14.02
C THR A 229 -4.07 -12.95 -14.42
N THR A 230 -4.93 -12.00 -14.08
CA THR A 230 -6.30 -11.90 -14.62
C THR A 230 -6.44 -10.56 -15.30
N LYS A 231 -6.87 -10.56 -16.56
CA LYS A 231 -7.13 -9.37 -17.36
C LYS A 231 -8.61 -9.22 -17.65
N PHE A 232 -9.15 -8.05 -17.37
CA PHE A 232 -10.46 -7.59 -17.81
C PHE A 232 -10.25 -6.61 -18.96
N SER A 233 -10.93 -6.76 -20.10
CA SER A 233 -10.75 -5.86 -21.26
C SER A 233 -12.07 -5.53 -21.96
N THR A 234 -12.18 -4.35 -22.56
CA THR A 234 -13.36 -3.94 -23.35
C THR A 234 -13.52 -4.71 -24.68
N TYR A 235 -12.52 -5.53 -25.03
CA TYR A 235 -12.45 -6.33 -26.25
C TYR A 235 -12.04 -7.79 -25.96
N GLN A 236 -12.43 -8.69 -26.86
CA GLN A 236 -11.89 -10.06 -26.93
C GLN A 236 -10.44 -10.03 -27.41
N VAL A 237 -9.64 -11.04 -27.03
CA VAL A 237 -8.20 -11.16 -27.32
C VAL A 237 -7.87 -10.62 -28.72
N PRO A 238 -7.15 -9.49 -28.80
CA PRO A 238 -6.97 -8.79 -30.07
C PRO A 238 -5.97 -9.56 -30.92
N PRO A 239 -6.06 -9.49 -32.27
CA PRO A 239 -4.97 -9.90 -33.13
C PRO A 239 -3.69 -9.17 -32.72
N ALA A 240 -2.53 -9.84 -32.77
CA ALA A 240 -1.25 -9.26 -32.32
C ALA A 240 -0.84 -7.97 -33.06
N THR A 241 -1.47 -7.68 -34.21
CA THR A 241 -1.26 -6.48 -35.04
C THR A 241 -2.23 -5.32 -34.73
N ARG A 242 -3.23 -5.51 -33.85
CA ARG A 242 -4.20 -4.46 -33.52
C ARG A 242 -3.61 -3.45 -32.54
N VAL A 243 -3.64 -2.17 -32.93
CA VAL A 243 -3.39 -1.04 -32.03
C VAL A 243 -4.64 -0.75 -31.20
N LEU A 244 -4.46 -0.46 -29.91
CA LEU A 244 -5.55 -0.12 -28.99
C LEU A 244 -5.93 1.36 -29.15
N GLY A 245 -7.23 1.63 -29.30
CA GLY A 245 -7.78 2.98 -29.46
C GLY A 245 -8.22 3.64 -28.15
N SER A 246 -8.95 4.75 -28.25
CA SER A 246 -9.54 5.48 -27.12
C SER A 246 -10.75 4.79 -26.48
N LYS A 247 -11.36 3.80 -27.15
CA LYS A 247 -12.45 2.97 -26.61
C LYS A 247 -11.96 1.64 -26.02
N ASP A 248 -10.65 1.43 -26.06
CA ASP A 248 -10.00 0.23 -25.58
C ASP A 248 -9.44 0.49 -24.18
N ALA A 249 -9.72 -0.43 -23.25
CA ALA A 249 -9.17 -0.41 -21.92
C ALA A 249 -8.89 -1.82 -21.42
N GLU A 250 -7.89 -1.95 -20.57
CA GLU A 250 -7.58 -3.16 -19.82
C GLU A 250 -7.44 -2.85 -18.33
N VAL A 251 -7.99 -3.70 -17.48
CA VAL A 251 -7.70 -3.75 -16.05
C VAL A 251 -7.03 -5.08 -15.76
N TRP A 252 -5.81 -5.04 -15.24
CA TRP A 252 -5.00 -6.21 -14.94
C TRP A 252 -4.85 -6.38 -13.44
N ILE A 253 -5.08 -7.61 -12.95
CA ILE A 253 -4.75 -8.04 -11.60
C ILE A 253 -3.59 -9.02 -11.72
N SER A 254 -2.43 -8.65 -11.18
CA SER A 254 -1.22 -9.47 -11.12
C SER A 254 -0.90 -9.82 -9.67
N ILE A 255 -0.45 -11.04 -9.42
CA ILE A 255 -0.24 -11.57 -8.08
C ILE A 255 1.13 -12.21 -8.00
N ALA A 256 1.95 -11.80 -7.02
CA ALA A 256 3.34 -12.22 -6.86
C ALA A 256 3.69 -12.54 -5.40
N ASP A 257 4.69 -13.39 -5.18
CA ASP A 257 5.31 -13.59 -3.85
C ASP A 257 6.48 -12.61 -3.58
N THR A 258 6.78 -11.73 -4.54
CA THR A 258 7.85 -10.71 -4.46
C THR A 258 7.25 -9.32 -4.59
N THR A 259 7.70 -8.38 -3.75
CA THR A 259 7.25 -6.98 -3.79
C THR A 259 7.72 -6.25 -5.05
N SER A 260 6.86 -5.43 -5.67
CA SER A 260 7.17 -4.63 -6.87
C SER A 260 8.02 -3.37 -6.59
N LEU A 261 8.88 -3.39 -5.58
CA LEU A 261 9.63 -2.21 -5.09
C LEU A 261 10.43 -1.50 -6.19
N ALA A 262 11.08 -2.27 -7.08
CA ALA A 262 11.84 -1.69 -8.21
C ALA A 262 10.94 -1.01 -9.25
N GLU A 263 9.74 -1.53 -9.47
CA GLU A 263 8.73 -0.91 -10.36
C GLU A 263 8.17 0.36 -9.71
N MET A 264 7.83 0.32 -8.42
CA MET A 264 7.39 1.51 -7.67
C MET A 264 8.43 2.64 -7.70
N GLN A 265 9.71 2.33 -7.47
CA GLN A 265 10.82 3.30 -7.58
C GLN A 265 10.95 3.86 -9.00
N ASP A 266 10.69 3.06 -10.03
CA ASP A 266 10.73 3.54 -11.42
C ASP A 266 9.54 4.48 -11.75
N LEU A 267 8.34 4.17 -11.26
CA LEU A 267 7.15 5.03 -11.38
C LEU A 267 7.36 6.37 -10.67
N GLN A 268 7.96 6.36 -9.46
CA GLN A 268 8.38 7.58 -8.76
C GLN A 268 9.36 8.42 -9.60
N ARG A 269 10.40 7.81 -10.19
CA ARG A 269 11.37 8.52 -11.06
C ARG A 269 10.74 9.07 -12.33
N LYS A 270 9.71 8.42 -12.88
CA LYS A 270 8.91 8.91 -14.01
C LYS A 270 7.98 10.07 -13.63
N GLY A 271 7.77 10.32 -12.33
CA GLY A 271 6.95 11.41 -11.82
C GLY A 271 5.46 11.11 -11.76
N TYR A 272 5.09 9.83 -11.59
CA TYR A 272 3.72 9.42 -11.24
C TYR A 272 3.35 10.05 -9.89
N GLN A 273 2.10 10.48 -9.74
CA GLN A 273 1.59 10.89 -8.43
C GLN A 273 1.39 9.67 -7.54
N GLN A 274 2.05 9.66 -6.39
CA GLN A 274 1.90 8.64 -5.36
C GLN A 274 0.84 9.07 -4.34
N THR A 275 -0.16 8.22 -4.11
CA THR A 275 -1.23 8.43 -3.14
C THR A 275 -1.33 7.21 -2.22
N SER A 276 -1.39 7.43 -0.91
CA SER A 276 -1.74 6.36 0.04
C SER A 276 -3.22 6.02 -0.11
N VAL A 277 -3.59 4.75 -0.10
CA VAL A 277 -5.00 4.35 -0.23
C VAL A 277 -5.36 3.28 0.81
N VAL A 278 -6.58 3.32 1.32
CA VAL A 278 -7.18 2.23 2.10
C VAL A 278 -7.99 1.38 1.15
N PHE A 279 -7.55 0.15 0.96
CA PHE A 279 -8.05 -0.79 -0.05
C PHE A 279 -8.29 -2.15 0.58
N ASP A 280 -9.52 -2.67 0.49
CA ASP A 280 -10.01 -3.84 1.25
C ASP A 280 -9.55 -3.82 2.73
N SER A 281 -9.81 -2.69 3.40
CA SER A 281 -9.38 -2.40 4.77
C SER A 281 -7.87 -2.51 5.10
N ARG A 282 -6.99 -2.46 4.09
CA ARG A 282 -5.52 -2.50 4.23
C ARG A 282 -4.90 -1.21 3.70
N LEU A 283 -3.74 -0.84 4.24
CA LEU A 283 -2.92 0.23 3.67
C LEU A 283 -2.28 -0.27 2.37
N ALA A 284 -2.42 0.52 1.32
CA ALA A 284 -1.93 0.26 -0.02
C ALA A 284 -1.36 1.56 -0.62
N VAL A 285 -0.62 1.43 -1.72
CA VAL A 285 -0.06 2.57 -2.45
C VAL A 285 -0.58 2.59 -3.88
N ARG A 286 -1.01 3.77 -4.32
CA ARG A 286 -1.45 4.05 -5.69
C ARG A 286 -0.45 4.95 -6.40
N TYR A 287 -0.20 4.66 -7.67
CA TYR A 287 0.57 5.52 -8.57
C TYR A 287 -0.27 5.81 -9.83
N THR A 288 -0.45 7.09 -10.14
CA THR A 288 -1.22 7.54 -11.32
C THR A 288 -0.34 8.48 -12.16
N ASP A 289 -0.24 8.23 -13.47
CA ASP A 289 0.48 9.15 -14.38
C ASP A 289 -0.35 10.43 -14.64
N LYS A 290 0.30 11.46 -15.18
CA LYS A 290 -0.26 12.76 -15.48
C LYS A 290 -1.29 12.73 -16.61
N SER A 291 -1.34 11.67 -17.42
CA SER A 291 -2.25 11.55 -18.56
C SER A 291 -2.53 10.08 -18.89
N PRO A 292 -3.76 9.73 -19.28
CA PRO A 292 -4.12 8.38 -19.71
C PRO A 292 -3.26 7.89 -20.89
N HIS A 293 -2.71 6.69 -20.77
CA HIS A 293 -2.04 5.98 -21.85
C HIS A 293 -2.22 4.46 -21.72
N HIS A 294 -1.95 3.72 -22.81
CA HIS A 294 -1.88 2.26 -22.76
C HIS A 294 -0.58 1.82 -22.06
N GLY A 295 -0.66 0.82 -21.19
CA GLY A 295 0.38 0.45 -20.22
C GLY A 295 -0.06 0.77 -18.78
N ILE A 296 0.90 1.04 -17.89
CA ILE A 296 0.60 1.39 -16.50
C ILE A 296 0.20 2.87 -16.43
N TYR A 297 -1.09 3.18 -16.58
CA TYR A 297 -1.58 4.55 -16.38
C TYR A 297 -1.92 4.80 -14.90
N ASP A 298 -2.69 3.91 -14.28
CA ASP A 298 -3.04 3.97 -12.85
C ASP A 298 -2.85 2.58 -12.23
N VAL A 299 -2.17 2.48 -11.10
CA VAL A 299 -1.88 1.20 -10.43
C VAL A 299 -1.94 1.29 -8.92
N VAL A 300 -2.59 0.31 -8.30
CA VAL A 300 -2.63 0.08 -6.85
C VAL A 300 -1.85 -1.20 -6.51
N TYR A 301 -0.98 -1.11 -5.50
CA TYR A 301 -0.26 -2.23 -4.91
C TYR A 301 -0.70 -2.41 -3.45
N THR A 302 -1.06 -3.64 -3.07
CA THR A 302 -1.41 -4.02 -1.70
C THR A 302 -0.84 -5.39 -1.35
N ILE A 303 -0.72 -5.69 -0.05
CA ILE A 303 -0.27 -7.00 0.44
C ILE A 303 -1.45 -7.76 1.04
N GLY A 304 -1.68 -8.97 0.56
CA GLY A 304 -2.72 -9.90 1.00
C GLY A 304 -2.12 -11.22 1.48
N GLY A 305 -1.93 -11.37 2.78
CA GLY A 305 -1.23 -12.53 3.35
C GLY A 305 0.23 -12.54 2.90
N ARG A 306 0.66 -13.58 2.15
CA ARG A 306 2.01 -13.70 1.59
C ARG A 306 2.19 -13.05 0.21
N HIS A 307 1.11 -12.63 -0.44
CA HIS A 307 1.13 -12.18 -1.82
C HIS A 307 1.03 -10.66 -1.92
N GLU A 308 1.77 -10.07 -2.85
CA GLU A 308 1.47 -8.74 -3.37
C GLU A 308 0.42 -8.84 -4.47
N PHE A 309 -0.61 -7.99 -4.40
CA PHE A 309 -1.62 -7.80 -5.43
C PHE A 309 -1.39 -6.45 -6.09
N ARG A 310 -1.18 -6.47 -7.40
CA ARG A 310 -1.05 -5.30 -8.26
C ARG A 310 -2.27 -5.21 -9.16
N LEU A 311 -3.09 -4.17 -9.00
CA LEU A 311 -4.23 -3.88 -9.86
C LEU A 311 -3.91 -2.63 -10.69
N HIS A 312 -3.92 -2.70 -12.02
CA HIS A 312 -3.66 -1.53 -12.87
C HIS A 312 -4.63 -1.35 -14.03
N LEU A 313 -4.91 -0.09 -14.35
CA LEU A 313 -5.62 0.37 -15.53
C LEU A 313 -4.62 0.74 -16.65
N SER A 314 -4.94 0.28 -17.86
CA SER A 314 -4.34 0.66 -19.13
C SER A 314 -5.44 1.23 -20.02
N ALA A 315 -5.43 2.55 -20.27
CA ALA A 315 -6.43 3.22 -21.09
C ALA A 315 -5.90 4.56 -21.61
N ALA A 316 -6.24 4.92 -22.85
CA ALA A 316 -5.82 6.18 -23.46
C ALA A 316 -6.77 7.38 -23.23
N THR A 317 -7.80 7.22 -22.38
CA THR A 317 -8.72 8.30 -21.97
C THR A 317 -9.16 8.14 -20.52
N HIS A 318 -9.67 9.23 -19.93
CA HIS A 318 -10.29 9.25 -18.59
C HIS A 318 -11.67 8.58 -18.53
N ASP A 319 -12.22 8.11 -19.65
CA ASP A 319 -13.57 7.49 -19.72
C ASP A 319 -13.70 6.23 -18.85
N PHE A 320 -12.56 5.64 -18.46
CA PHE A 320 -12.47 4.41 -17.70
C PHE A 320 -12.11 4.61 -16.22
N ASP A 321 -11.77 5.83 -15.79
CA ASP A 321 -11.34 6.14 -14.43
C ASP A 321 -12.43 5.77 -13.40
N ALA A 322 -13.68 6.17 -13.67
CA ALA A 322 -14.82 5.85 -12.82
C ALA A 322 -15.08 4.34 -12.73
N ALA A 323 -14.91 3.61 -13.84
CA ALA A 323 -15.01 2.16 -13.84
C ALA A 323 -13.88 1.54 -13.00
N PHE A 324 -12.64 2.02 -13.12
CA PHE A 324 -11.51 1.50 -12.35
C PHE A 324 -11.64 1.78 -10.85
N VAL A 325 -12.16 2.95 -10.45
CA VAL A 325 -12.54 3.24 -9.05
C VAL A 325 -13.55 2.20 -8.53
N LEU A 326 -14.52 1.77 -9.34
CA LEU A 326 -15.49 0.74 -8.96
C LEU A 326 -14.92 -0.70 -8.97
N PHE A 327 -13.96 -1.01 -9.85
CA PHE A 327 -13.15 -2.23 -9.74
C PHE A 327 -12.44 -2.26 -8.38
N LEU A 328 -11.73 -1.17 -8.02
CA LEU A 328 -11.01 -1.08 -6.75
C LEU A 328 -11.95 -1.15 -5.53
N ALA A 329 -13.08 -0.44 -5.58
CA ALA A 329 -14.09 -0.40 -4.52
C ALA A 329 -14.84 -1.72 -4.28
N THR A 330 -14.75 -2.68 -5.21
CA THR A 330 -15.42 -4.00 -5.10
C THR A 330 -14.45 -5.17 -4.95
N PHE A 331 -13.15 -4.93 -5.05
CA PHE A 331 -12.14 -5.93 -4.74
C PHE A 331 -12.17 -6.24 -3.24
N HIS A 332 -12.15 -7.53 -2.91
CA HIS A 332 -11.98 -7.99 -1.54
C HIS A 332 -11.27 -9.35 -1.51
N LEU A 333 -10.41 -9.54 -0.52
CA LEU A 333 -9.83 -10.85 -0.20
C LEU A 333 -10.84 -11.66 0.61
N THR A 334 -11.05 -12.90 0.19
CA THR A 334 -11.95 -13.84 0.85
C THR A 334 -11.19 -14.72 1.85
N GLY A 335 -11.79 -15.08 2.98
CA GLY A 335 -11.20 -16.09 3.88
C GLY A 335 -9.95 -15.63 4.65
N GLN A 336 -9.89 -14.36 5.04
CA GLN A 336 -9.03 -13.84 6.11
C GLN A 336 -9.88 -13.40 7.31
#